data_AF-A0A972FSR8-F1
#
_entry.id   AF-A0A972FSR8-F1
#
_cell.length_a   1.000
_cell.length_b   1.000
_cell.length_c   1.000
_cell.angle_alpha   90.00
_cell.angle_beta   90.00
_cell.angle_gamma   90.00
#
_symmetry.space_group_name_H-M   'P 1'
#
loop_
_entity.id
_entity.type
_entity.pdbx_description
1 polymer ?
#
loop_
_entity_poly.entity_id
_entity_poly.type
_entity_poly.pdbx_seq_one_letter_code
_entity_poly.pdbx_strand_id
1 'polypeptide(L)' 'MFSEGQLIFALVFIVVFVGATIWVYRRDASLHKTFYKGSYRVLIAFLLFVAFLFFIKGYLKH' A
#
# COMPACT_ATOMS: atom_id res chain seq x y z
N MET A 1 -28.14 10.43 19.05
CA MET A 1 -28.00 11.85 18.69
C MET A 1 -26.66 12.32 19.22
N PHE A 2 -25.79 12.83 18.34
CA PHE A 2 -24.48 13.32 18.77
C PHE A 2 -24.65 14.70 19.41
N SER A 3 -24.00 14.92 20.55
CA SER A 3 -23.94 16.26 21.14
C SER A 3 -23.01 17.16 20.33
N GLU A 4 -23.17 18.48 20.46
CA GLU A 4 -22.28 19.44 19.82
C GLU A 4 -20.81 19.21 20.23
N GLY A 5 -20.56 18.91 21.50
CA GLY A 5 -19.22 18.56 21.99
C GLY A 5 -18.64 17.30 21.35
N GLN A 6 -19.46 16.29 21.07
CA GLN A 6 -19.02 15.08 20.37
C GLN A 6 -18.62 15.38 18.91
N LEU A 7 -19.38 16.24 18.22
CA LEU A 7 -19.07 16.64 16.85
C LEU A 7 -17.78 17.47 16.78
N ILE A 8 -17.59 18.40 17.70
CA ILE A 8 -16.37 19.22 17.80
C ILE A 8 -15.15 18.34 18.09
N PHE A 9 -15.27 17.43 19.07
CA PHE A 9 -14.20 16.48 19.39
C PHE A 9 -13.84 15.61 18.18
N ALA A 10 -14.83 15.04 17.49
CA ALA A 10 -14.60 14.20 16.32
C ALA A 10 -13.86 14.95 15.20
N LEU A 11 -14.24 16.21 14.95
CA LEU A 11 -13.61 17.05 13.93
C LEU A 11 -12.15 17.38 14.28
N VAL A 12 -11.88 17.75 15.54
CA VAL A 12 -10.51 18.01 16.00
C VAL A 12 -9.67 16.74 15.95
N PHE A 13 -10.23 15.63 16.43
CA PHE A 13 -9.57 14.34 16.44
C PHE A 13 -9.18 13.90 15.03
N ILE A 14 -10.08 13.97 14.05
CA ILE A 14 -9.77 13.52 12.69
C ILE A 14 -8.70 14.39 12.03
N VAL A 15 -8.71 15.70 12.24
CA VAL A 15 -7.68 16.61 11.70
C VAL A 15 -6.31 16.30 12.29
N VAL A 16 -6.22 16.18 13.62
CA VAL A 16 -4.97 15.87 14.31
C VAL A 16 -4.47 14.48 13.94
N PHE A 17 -5.37 13.50 13.91
CA PHE A 17 -5.05 12.12 13.57
C PHE A 17 -4.51 12.02 12.13
N VAL A 18 -5.24 12.56 11.15
CA VAL A 18 -4.81 12.56 9.75
C VAL A 18 -3.48 13.30 9.59
N GLY A 19 -3.32 14.47 10.24
CA GLY A 19 -2.08 15.23 10.22
C GLY A 19 -0.88 14.44 10.76
N ALA A 20 -1.05 13.80 11.92
CA ALA A 20 -0.03 12.95 12.54
C ALA A 20 0.31 11.75 11.66
N THR A 21 -0.70 11.07 11.11
CA THR A 21 -0.53 9.93 10.20
C THR A 21 0.24 10.33 8.94
N ILE A 22 -0.09 11.47 8.32
CA ILE A 22 0.67 11.99 7.17
C ILE A 22 2.13 12.26 7.56
N TRP A 23 2.37 12.89 8.71
CA TRP A 23 3.74 13.20 9.16
C TRP A 23 4.59 11.93 9.35
N VAL A 24 4.03 10.90 9.99
CA VAL A 24 4.69 9.60 10.19
C VAL A 24 4.97 8.92 8.84
N TYR A 25 3.95 8.74 7.99
CA TYR A 25 4.12 8.02 6.73
C TYR A 25 5.03 8.71 5.71
N ARG A 26 5.18 10.03 5.79
CA ARG A 26 6.17 10.75 4.96
C ARG A 26 7.59 10.28 5.23
N ARG A 27 7.93 9.95 6.48
CA ARG A 27 9.26 9.43 6.85
C ARG A 27 9.42 7.98 6.36
N ASP A 28 8.37 7.18 6.48
CA ASP A 28 8.38 5.78 6.02
C ASP A 28 8.51 5.67 4.49
N ALA A 29 7.95 6.61 3.74
CA ALA A 29 8.08 6.66 2.29
C ALA A 29 9.56 6.81 1.84
N SER A 30 10.37 7.53 2.63
CA SER A 30 11.81 7.63 2.39
C SER A 30 12.51 6.30 2.68
N LEU A 31 12.15 5.62 3.77
CA LEU A 31 12.72 4.31 4.14
C LEU A 31 12.33 3.23 3.13
N HIS A 32 11.11 3.26 2.59
CA HIS A 32 10.65 2.37 1.53
C HIS A 32 11.55 2.46 0.29
N LYS A 33 11.92 3.67 -0.11
CA LYS A 33 12.84 3.88 -1.23
C LYS A 33 14.25 3.38 -0.94
N THR A 34 14.69 3.36 0.31
CA THR A 34 16.02 2.87 0.71
C THR A 34 16.07 1.35 0.76
N PHE A 35 15.13 0.71 1.46
CA PHE A 35 15.18 -0.74 1.71
C PHE A 35 14.52 -1.58 0.62
N TYR A 36 13.51 -1.04 -0.07
CA TYR A 36 12.77 -1.77 -1.11
C TYR A 36 13.09 -1.28 -2.51
N LYS A 37 14.21 -0.57 -2.71
CA LYS A 37 14.66 -0.15 -4.04
C LYS A 37 14.83 -1.38 -4.93
N GLY A 38 14.06 -1.46 -6.00
CA GLY A 38 14.14 -2.58 -6.94
C GLY A 38 13.32 -3.81 -6.57
N SER A 39 12.53 -3.79 -5.49
CA SER A 39 11.59 -4.87 -5.14
C SER A 39 10.58 -5.15 -6.28
N TYR A 40 10.22 -4.13 -7.06
CA TYR A 40 9.38 -4.28 -8.25
C TYR A 40 9.94 -5.27 -9.28
N ARG A 41 11.26 -5.48 -9.33
CA ARG A 41 11.89 -6.46 -10.23
C ARG A 41 11.53 -7.88 -9.83
N VAL A 42 11.45 -8.15 -8.53
CA VAL A 42 11.00 -9.45 -7.99
C VAL A 42 9.53 -9.69 -8.35
N LEU A 43 8.68 -8.65 -8.24
CA LEU A 43 7.29 -8.73 -8.66
C LEU A 43 7.16 -9.02 -10.16
N ILE A 44 7.93 -8.34 -11.01
CA ILE A 44 7.93 -8.58 -12.46
C ILE A 44 8.36 -10.03 -12.76
N ALA A 45 9.45 -10.49 -12.15
CA ALA A 45 9.92 -11.87 -12.33
C ALA A 45 8.87 -12.90 -11.90
N PHE A 46 8.19 -12.65 -10.77
CA PHE A 46 7.10 -13.50 -10.29
C PHE A 46 5.92 -13.53 -11.26
N LEU A 47 5.48 -12.37 -11.74
CA LEU A 47 4.37 -12.29 -12.70
C LEU A 47 4.72 -12.96 -14.03
N LEU A 48 5.96 -12.79 -14.53
CA LEU A 48 6.44 -13.48 -15.71
C LEU A 48 6.46 -15.01 -15.51
N PHE A 49 6.90 -15.48 -14.34
CA PHE A 49 6.86 -16.90 -14.00
C PHE A 49 5.43 -17.44 -14.00
N VAL A 50 4.48 -16.72 -13.37
CA VAL A 50 3.06 -17.10 -13.38
C VAL A 50 2.50 -17.15 -14.81
N ALA A 51 2.77 -16.13 -15.63
CA ALA A 51 2.35 -16.10 -17.02
C ALA A 51 2.94 -17.27 -17.83
N PHE A 52 4.21 -17.60 -17.60
CA PHE A 52 4.88 -18.73 -18.23
C PHE A 52 4.24 -20.07 -17.85
N LEU A 53 3.81 -20.27 -16.59
CA LEU A 53 3.06 -21.46 -16.18
C LEU A 53 1.75 -21.61 -16.96
N PHE A 54 1.02 -20.51 -17.16
CA PHE A 54 -0.20 -20.53 -17.98
C PHE A 54 0.09 -20.82 -19.45
N PHE A 55 1.19 -20.28 -19.99
CA PHE A 55 1.63 -20.56 -21.36
C PHE A 55 1.93 -22.05 -21.55
N ILE A 56 2.75 -22.65 -20.67
CA ILE A 56 3.04 -24.09 -20.71
C ILE A 56 1.75 -24.90 -20.58
N LYS A 57 0.87 -24.55 -19.62
CA LYS A 57 -0.41 -25.24 -19.44
C LYS A 57 -1.28 -25.19 -20.69
N GLY A 58 -1.30 -24.06 -21.40
CA GLY A 58 -2.02 -23.92 -22.68
C GLY A 58 -1.40 -24.77 -23.78
N TYR A 59 -0.07 -24.73 -23.91
CA TYR A 59 0.68 -25.51 -24.89
C TYR A 59 0.54 -27.02 -24.69
N LEU A 60 0.63 -27.51 -23.45
CA LEU A 60 0.51 -28.94 -23.11
C LEU A 60 -0.94 -29.46 -23.11
N LYS A 61 -1.94 -28.58 -23.11
CA LYS A 61 -3.36 -28.95 -23.20
C LYS A 61 -3.84 -29.07 -24.66
N HIS A 62 -3.01 -28.62 -25.61
CA HIS A 62 -3.11 -28.95 -27.03
C HIS A 62 -2.31 -30.21 -27.33
#